data_AF-X0ZLM7-F1
#
_entry.id   AF-X0ZLM7-F1
#
_cell.length_a   1.000
_cell.length_b   1.000
_cell.length_c   1.000
_cell.angle_alpha   90.00
_cell.angle_beta   90.00
_cell.angle_gamma   90.00
#
_symmetry.space_group_name_H-M   'P 1'
#
loop_
_entity.id
_entity.type
_entity.pdbx_description
1 polymer ?
#
loop_
_entity_poly.entity_id
_entity_poly.type
_entity_poly.pdbx_seq_one_letter_code
_entity_poly.pdbx_strand_id
1 'polypeptide(L)'
;LSQSLILELVYTILEFKDITQAYFPQWAFNEVIQEDKWVFGRRLDSYVALYSSEPQEWEDKILLTSKGKKNVYIVELGSVDQYGSFTNFTSSILAATVNVKHLSVGYSVEYVSPTQGLIKVAWDGPMTVKNTPVDLGSYARFENEYCSQDFNTLKTTIRYGTMTLDLDFENATRTYIQL
;
A
#
# COMPACT_ATOMS: atom_id res chain seq x y z
N LEU A 1 -20.47 -1.09 -26.97
CA LEU A 1 -21.66 -0.69 -26.18
C LEU A 1 -22.20 -1.83 -25.29
N SER A 2 -22.14 -3.12 -25.68
CA SER A 2 -22.69 -4.24 -24.87
C SER A 2 -21.81 -4.70 -23.69
N GLN A 3 -20.48 -4.65 -23.78
CA GLN A 3 -19.59 -5.08 -22.70
C GLN A 3 -19.62 -4.15 -21.47
N SER A 4 -19.77 -2.84 -21.70
CA SER A 4 -19.82 -1.84 -20.63
C SER A 4 -21.06 -2.03 -19.73
N LEU A 5 -22.24 -2.27 -20.34
CA LEU A 5 -23.48 -2.51 -19.61
C LEU A 5 -23.48 -3.80 -18.79
N ILE A 6 -22.87 -4.87 -19.31
CA ILE A 6 -22.72 -6.13 -18.56
C ILE A 6 -21.79 -5.94 -17.36
N LEU A 7 -20.70 -5.18 -17.54
CA LEU A 7 -19.75 -4.90 -16.47
C LEU A 7 -20.38 -4.02 -15.37
N GLU A 8 -21.12 -2.98 -15.74
CA GLU A 8 -21.88 -2.13 -14.80
C GLU A 8 -22.95 -2.94 -14.05
N LEU A 9 -23.63 -3.87 -14.73
CA LEU A 9 -24.58 -4.77 -14.10
C LEU A 9 -23.90 -5.72 -13.09
N VAL A 10 -22.73 -6.26 -13.45
CA VAL A 10 -21.92 -7.11 -12.56
C VAL A 10 -21.44 -6.30 -11.35
N TYR A 11 -20.94 -5.08 -11.53
CA TYR A 11 -20.55 -4.20 -10.42
C TYR A 11 -21.71 -3.86 -9.50
N THR A 12 -22.88 -3.61 -10.07
CA THR A 12 -24.10 -3.37 -9.29
C THR A 12 -24.51 -4.61 -8.48
N ILE A 13 -24.46 -5.80 -9.09
CA ILE A 13 -24.82 -7.07 -8.42
C ILE A 13 -23.80 -7.44 -7.33
N LEU A 14 -22.53 -7.15 -7.53
CA LEU A 14 -21.45 -7.46 -6.58
C LEU A 14 -21.22 -6.36 -5.53
N GLU A 15 -22.07 -5.31 -5.50
CA GLU A 15 -21.89 -4.12 -4.66
C GLU A 15 -20.48 -3.53 -4.77
N PHE A 16 -19.88 -3.60 -5.97
CA PHE A 16 -18.54 -3.11 -6.21
C PHE A 16 -18.55 -1.59 -6.04
N LYS A 17 -17.99 -1.12 -4.92
CA LYS A 17 -17.84 0.30 -4.66
C LYS A 17 -16.63 0.79 -5.43
N ASP A 18 -16.83 1.81 -6.26
CA ASP A 18 -15.75 2.56 -6.90
C ASP A 18 -15.05 3.44 -5.87
N ILE A 19 -14.39 2.79 -4.91
CA ILE A 19 -13.61 3.42 -3.86
C ILE A 19 -12.28 2.69 -3.69
N THR A 20 -11.28 3.45 -3.27
CA THR A 20 -10.06 2.90 -2.67
C THR A 20 -10.06 3.27 -1.19
N GLN A 21 -9.43 2.43 -0.37
CA GLN A 21 -9.47 2.60 1.08
C GLN A 21 -8.09 2.36 1.70
N ALA A 22 -7.83 3.00 2.84
CA ALA A 22 -6.66 2.77 3.65
C ALA A 22 -7.06 2.59 5.13
N TYR A 23 -6.67 1.46 5.70
CA TYR A 23 -6.90 1.15 7.12
C TYR A 23 -5.94 1.97 7.99
N PHE A 24 -6.47 2.93 8.74
CA PHE A 24 -5.73 3.86 9.59
C PHE A 24 -6.48 4.09 10.92
N PRO A 25 -6.46 3.12 11.85
CA PRO A 25 -7.19 3.20 13.11
C PRO A 25 -6.69 4.33 14.01
N GLN A 26 -7.49 5.39 14.18
CA GLN A 26 -7.08 6.55 14.98
C GLN A 26 -6.73 6.18 16.42
N TRP A 27 -7.41 5.20 16.99
CA TRP A 27 -7.17 4.69 18.35
C TRP A 27 -5.80 4.02 18.52
N ALA A 28 -5.15 3.60 17.42
CA ALA A 28 -3.82 2.98 17.47
C ALA A 28 -2.72 4.03 17.68
N PHE A 29 -3.02 5.32 17.51
CA PHE A 29 -2.07 6.42 17.59
C PHE A 29 -2.31 7.28 18.84
N ASN A 30 -1.24 7.89 19.34
CA ASN A 30 -1.34 8.94 20.34
C ASN A 30 -1.90 10.24 19.76
N GLU A 31 -1.71 10.44 18.45
CA GLU A 31 -2.10 11.66 17.74
C GLU A 31 -2.29 11.36 16.26
N VAL A 32 -3.36 11.91 15.66
CA VAL A 32 -3.65 11.83 14.23
C VAL A 32 -3.97 13.23 13.70
N ILE A 33 -3.36 13.57 12.57
CA ILE A 33 -3.58 14.85 11.88
C ILE A 33 -3.92 14.54 10.43
N GLN A 34 -4.94 15.18 9.87
CA GLN A 34 -5.17 15.19 8.43
C GLN A 34 -4.95 16.61 7.92
N GLU A 35 -4.03 16.78 7.00
CA GLU A 35 -3.66 18.08 6.42
C GLU A 35 -3.29 17.91 4.94
N ASP A 36 -3.88 18.75 4.10
CA ASP A 36 -3.84 18.63 2.64
C ASP A 36 -4.20 17.22 2.14
N LYS A 37 -3.26 16.55 1.47
CA LYS A 37 -3.39 15.20 0.93
C LYS A 37 -2.79 14.12 1.84
N TRP A 38 -2.39 14.50 3.05
CA TRP A 38 -1.69 13.64 3.98
C TRP A 38 -2.52 13.37 5.24
N VAL A 39 -2.43 12.13 5.72
CA VAL A 39 -2.86 11.73 7.06
C VAL A 39 -1.63 11.25 7.83
N PHE A 40 -1.40 11.87 8.98
CA PHE A 40 -0.27 11.62 9.86
C PHE A 40 -0.73 10.88 11.11
N GLY A 41 0.09 9.96 11.58
CA GLY A 41 -0.12 9.25 12.84
C GLY A 41 1.17 9.19 13.63
N ARG A 42 1.06 9.44 14.94
CA ARG A 42 2.15 9.25 15.90
C ARG A 42 1.81 8.15 16.87
N ARG A 43 2.71 7.18 17.02
CA ARG A 43 2.64 6.17 18.07
C ARG A 43 3.97 6.14 18.82
N LEU A 44 3.93 6.55 20.09
CA LEU A 44 5.12 6.74 20.92
C LEU A 44 6.15 7.59 20.17
N ASP A 45 7.33 7.02 19.91
CA ASP A 45 8.46 7.66 19.26
C ASP A 45 8.52 7.38 17.75
N SER A 46 7.44 6.86 17.17
CA SER A 46 7.32 6.50 15.75
C SER A 46 6.22 7.28 15.04
N TYR A 47 6.46 7.62 13.78
CA TYR A 47 5.59 8.43 12.94
C TYR A 47 5.29 7.74 11.62
N VAL A 48 4.10 8.00 11.08
CA VAL A 48 3.70 7.61 9.73
C VAL A 48 2.99 8.78 9.06
N ALA A 49 3.27 8.97 7.77
CA ALA A 49 2.53 9.85 6.88
C ALA A 49 1.97 9.01 5.72
N LEU A 50 0.67 9.12 5.48
CA LEU A 50 -0.05 8.47 4.38
C LEU A 50 -0.56 9.55 3.43
N TYR A 51 -0.06 9.56 2.20
CA TYR A 51 -0.56 10.41 1.12
C TYR A 51 -1.64 9.69 0.32
N SER A 52 -2.55 10.47 -0.26
CA SER A 52 -3.43 10.03 -1.34
C SER A 52 -3.49 11.07 -2.46
N SER A 53 -3.39 10.64 -3.71
CA SER A 53 -3.56 11.55 -4.84
C SER A 53 -4.99 12.06 -4.97
N GLU A 54 -5.96 11.22 -4.61
CA GLU A 54 -7.39 11.56 -4.58
C GLU A 54 -7.82 12.13 -3.22
N PRO A 55 -8.87 12.97 -3.15
CA PRO A 55 -9.44 13.40 -1.88
C PRO A 55 -9.80 12.22 -0.97
N GLN A 56 -9.55 12.36 0.33
CA GLN A 56 -9.85 11.32 1.32
C GLN A 56 -10.80 11.83 2.39
N GLU A 57 -11.76 10.99 2.75
CA GLU A 57 -12.70 11.22 3.84
C GLU A 57 -12.66 10.04 4.80
N TRP A 58 -12.77 10.36 6.09
CA TRP A 58 -12.99 9.35 7.13
C TRP A 58 -14.40 8.77 6.98
N GLU A 59 -14.50 7.48 6.69
CA GLU A 59 -15.79 6.76 6.78
C GLU A 59 -16.20 6.57 8.24
N ASP A 60 -15.21 6.28 9.10
CA ASP A 60 -15.32 6.19 10.55
C ASP A 60 -13.99 6.58 11.21
N LYS A 61 -13.73 6.16 12.46
CA LYS A 61 -12.44 6.41 13.14
C LYS A 61 -11.33 5.44 12.73
N ILE A 62 -11.53 4.65 11.69
CA ILE A 62 -10.69 3.52 11.30
C ILE A 62 -10.28 3.58 9.84
N LEU A 63 -11.18 3.96 8.95
CA LEU A 63 -11.00 3.81 7.51
C LEU A 63 -11.03 5.15 6.79
N LEU A 64 -9.98 5.41 6.01
CA LEU A 64 -9.96 6.47 5.02
C LEU A 64 -10.49 5.94 3.69
N THR A 65 -11.33 6.72 3.03
CA THR A 65 -11.93 6.36 1.75
C THR A 65 -11.73 7.44 0.72
N SER A 66 -11.48 7.03 -0.51
CA SER A 66 -11.35 7.90 -1.68
C SER A 66 -12.21 7.35 -2.80
N LYS A 67 -12.97 8.22 -3.47
CA LYS A 67 -13.79 7.84 -4.62
C LYS A 67 -12.90 7.49 -5.82
N GLY A 68 -13.38 6.59 -6.66
CA GLY A 68 -12.72 6.15 -7.88
C GLY A 68 -12.05 4.78 -7.76
N LYS A 69 -11.69 4.23 -8.92
CA LYS A 69 -11.07 2.88 -9.06
C LYS A 69 -9.55 2.88 -8.93
N LYS A 70 -8.94 4.07 -8.91
CA LYS A 70 -7.49 4.25 -8.99
C LYS A 70 -7.08 5.37 -8.06
N ASN A 71 -5.98 5.17 -7.35
CA ASN A 71 -5.39 6.15 -6.45
C ASN A 71 -3.89 5.85 -6.32
N VAL A 72 -3.09 6.87 -5.98
CA VAL A 72 -1.70 6.72 -5.57
C VAL A 72 -1.62 6.93 -4.07
N TYR A 73 -1.14 5.91 -3.37
CA TYR A 73 -0.78 6.00 -1.96
C TYR A 73 0.73 6.10 -1.82
N ILE A 74 1.20 7.00 -0.96
CA ILE A 74 2.61 7.08 -0.55
C ILE A 74 2.64 6.95 0.97
N VAL A 75 3.55 6.13 1.48
CA VAL A 75 3.80 6.00 2.91
C VAL A 75 5.21 6.45 3.20
N GLU A 76 5.37 7.40 4.13
CA GLU A 76 6.66 7.74 4.70
C GLU A 76 6.64 7.48 6.20
N LEU A 77 7.71 6.87 6.70
CA LEU A 77 7.89 6.55 8.11
C LEU A 77 8.94 7.48 8.70
N GLY A 78 8.76 7.81 9.97
CA GLY A 78 9.69 8.63 10.73
C GLY A 78 9.77 8.19 12.19
N SER A 79 10.68 8.80 12.94
CA SER A 79 10.78 8.62 14.38
C SER A 79 11.27 9.88 15.08
N VAL A 80 11.18 9.89 16.42
CA VAL A 80 11.82 10.92 17.25
C VAL A 80 13.32 11.01 16.96
N ASP A 81 14.02 9.89 16.79
CA ASP A 81 15.47 9.91 16.52
C ASP A 81 15.81 10.60 15.19
N GLN A 82 14.93 10.50 14.19
CA GLN A 82 15.16 11.08 12.86
C GLN A 82 14.71 12.55 12.77
N TYR A 83 13.64 12.94 13.46
CA TYR A 83 12.99 14.24 13.29
C TYR A 83 12.96 15.11 14.55
N GLY A 84 13.31 14.55 15.71
CA GLY A 84 13.22 15.18 17.03
C GLY A 84 11.78 15.30 17.56
N SER A 85 10.81 15.61 16.70
CA SER A 85 9.40 15.75 17.08
C SER A 85 8.46 15.39 15.93
N PHE A 86 7.19 15.13 16.27
CA PHE A 86 6.15 14.86 15.30
C PHE A 86 5.85 16.08 14.42
N THR A 87 5.85 17.28 15.01
CA THR A 87 5.69 18.54 14.27
C THR A 87 6.79 18.74 13.22
N ASN A 88 8.05 18.41 13.54
CA ASN A 88 9.14 18.51 12.58
C ASN A 88 8.95 17.49 11.44
N PHE A 89 8.49 16.28 11.76
CA PHE A 89 8.15 15.26 10.77
C PHE A 89 7.04 15.74 9.82
N THR A 90 5.88 16.15 10.36
CA THR A 90 4.75 16.60 9.53
C THR A 90 5.11 17.82 8.68
N SER A 91 5.82 18.80 9.26
CA SER A 91 6.29 19.99 8.53
C SER A 91 7.22 19.62 7.36
N SER A 92 8.12 18.65 7.55
CA SER A 92 9.02 18.20 6.48
C SER A 92 8.28 17.52 5.33
N ILE A 93 7.23 16.75 5.65
CA ILE A 93 6.42 16.04 4.66
C ILE A 93 5.52 17.01 3.89
N LEU A 94 4.90 17.97 4.57
CA LEU A 94 4.07 19.00 3.93
C LEU A 94 4.90 19.91 3.00
N ALA A 95 6.18 20.11 3.30
CA ALA A 95 7.10 20.83 2.43
C ALA A 95 7.63 19.99 1.25
N ALA A 96 7.41 18.68 1.24
CA ALA A 96 7.92 17.77 0.22
C ALA A 96 7.09 17.85 -1.07
N THR A 97 7.78 17.81 -2.21
CA THR A 97 7.12 17.83 -3.52
C THR A 97 6.63 16.43 -3.90
N VAL A 98 5.33 16.30 -4.16
CA VAL A 98 4.71 15.13 -4.79
C VAL A 98 4.12 15.53 -6.14
N ASN A 99 4.53 14.86 -7.22
CA ASN A 99 3.97 15.03 -8.55
C ASN A 99 3.41 13.68 -9.04
N VAL A 100 2.11 13.64 -9.27
CA VAL A 100 1.40 12.46 -9.80
C VAL A 100 0.85 12.82 -11.17
N LYS A 101 1.21 12.03 -12.18
CA LYS A 101 0.69 12.16 -13.55
C LYS A 101 -0.08 10.90 -13.92
N HIS A 102 -1.28 11.08 -14.45
CA HIS A 102 -2.04 9.98 -15.03
C HIS A 102 -1.41 9.54 -16.35
N LEU A 103 -1.30 8.23 -16.56
CA LEU A 103 -0.87 7.62 -17.81
C LEU A 103 -2.05 6.86 -18.45
N SER A 104 -1.86 6.38 -19.68
CA SER A 104 -2.82 5.45 -20.31
C SER A 104 -3.03 4.19 -19.45
N VAL A 105 -1.95 3.72 -18.82
CA VAL A 105 -1.95 2.62 -17.84
C VAL A 105 -1.30 3.12 -16.55
N GLY A 106 -2.08 3.17 -15.46
CA GLY A 106 -1.59 3.59 -14.14
C GLY A 106 -1.20 5.07 -14.04
N TYR A 107 -0.07 5.32 -13.37
CA TYR A 107 0.45 6.64 -13.02
C TYR A 107 1.97 6.67 -13.17
N SER A 108 2.53 7.87 -13.33
CA SER A 108 3.91 8.14 -12.92
C SER A 108 3.92 9.06 -11.70
N VAL A 109 4.82 8.76 -10.77
CA VAL A 109 4.93 9.44 -9.48
C VAL A 109 6.37 9.88 -9.32
N GLU A 110 6.55 11.16 -9.00
CA GLU A 110 7.81 11.71 -8.50
C GLU A 110 7.56 12.24 -7.08
N TYR A 111 8.33 11.76 -6.12
CA TYR A 111 8.24 12.17 -4.72
C TYR A 111 9.62 12.53 -4.18
N VAL A 112 9.80 13.77 -3.73
CA VAL A 112 11.03 14.20 -3.07
C VAL A 112 10.92 13.88 -1.57
N SER A 113 11.13 12.62 -1.22
CA SER A 113 11.07 12.15 0.17
C SER A 113 12.11 12.87 1.04
N PRO A 114 11.71 13.43 2.21
CA PRO A 114 12.66 13.98 3.18
C PRO A 114 13.74 12.98 3.61
N THR A 115 13.43 11.68 3.70
CA THR A 115 14.40 10.64 4.08
C THR A 115 15.15 10.03 2.90
N GLN A 116 14.47 9.74 1.79
CA GLN A 116 15.03 8.96 0.68
C GLN A 116 15.47 9.81 -0.52
N GLY A 117 15.18 11.11 -0.53
CA GLY A 117 15.39 11.97 -1.70
C GLY A 117 14.40 11.68 -2.82
N LEU A 118 14.79 11.98 -4.07
CA LEU A 118 13.89 11.82 -5.22
C LEU A 118 13.61 10.34 -5.53
N ILE A 119 12.36 9.95 -5.34
CA ILE A 119 11.79 8.66 -5.72
C ILE A 119 11.01 8.85 -7.02
N LYS A 120 11.21 7.95 -7.98
CA LYS A 120 10.39 7.88 -9.19
C LYS A 120 9.87 6.47 -9.40
N VAL A 121 8.59 6.34 -9.67
CA VAL A 121 7.94 5.06 -10.01
C VAL A 121 6.89 5.30 -11.08
N ALA A 122 6.76 4.33 -12.00
CA ALA A 122 5.72 4.32 -13.01
C ALA A 122 5.27 2.86 -13.26
N TRP A 123 4.22 2.69 -14.05
CA TRP A 123 3.76 1.35 -14.45
C TRP A 123 4.83 0.56 -15.20
N ASP A 124 5.53 1.23 -16.11
CA ASP A 124 6.62 0.68 -16.91
C ASP A 124 7.95 1.32 -16.51
N GLY A 125 9.02 0.53 -16.55
CA GLY A 125 10.38 0.96 -16.23
C GLY A 125 10.78 0.78 -14.76
N PRO A 126 12.03 1.10 -14.40
CA PRO A 126 12.52 0.92 -13.06
C PRO A 126 11.91 1.93 -12.09
N MET A 127 11.61 1.48 -10.87
CA MET A 127 11.56 2.38 -9.73
C MET A 127 12.98 2.85 -9.41
N THR A 128 13.16 4.14 -9.14
CA THR A 128 14.47 4.71 -8.78
C THR A 128 14.39 5.51 -7.49
N VAL A 129 15.48 5.50 -6.72
CA VAL A 129 15.73 6.36 -5.56
C VAL A 129 17.03 7.11 -5.82
N LYS A 130 17.01 8.45 -5.78
CA LYS A 130 18.14 9.32 -6.16
C LYS A 130 18.72 8.96 -7.54
N ASN A 131 17.85 8.61 -8.49
CA ASN A 131 18.17 8.12 -9.84
C ASN A 131 18.89 6.76 -9.90
N THR A 132 19.06 6.08 -8.78
CA THR A 132 19.56 4.70 -8.75
C THR A 132 18.37 3.73 -8.81
N PRO A 133 18.31 2.81 -9.78
CA PRO A 133 17.28 1.77 -9.81
C PRO A 133 17.25 0.97 -8.52
N VAL A 134 16.04 0.72 -8.01
CA VAL A 134 15.79 -0.18 -6.89
C VAL A 134 15.48 -1.56 -7.45
N ASP A 135 16.10 -2.58 -6.87
CA ASP A 135 15.74 -3.97 -7.18
C ASP A 135 14.42 -4.33 -6.50
N LEU A 136 13.36 -4.37 -7.31
CA LEU A 136 12.04 -4.83 -6.90
C LEU A 136 11.94 -6.36 -6.88
N GLY A 137 13.01 -7.06 -7.28
CA GLY A 137 13.27 -8.46 -7.03
C GLY A 137 12.20 -9.43 -7.54
N SER A 138 12.37 -10.69 -7.13
CA SER A 138 11.37 -11.75 -7.19
C SER A 138 11.01 -12.17 -5.76
N TYR A 139 10.61 -11.21 -4.93
CA TYR A 139 10.26 -11.46 -3.53
C TYR A 139 9.06 -12.39 -3.44
N ALA A 140 9.11 -13.34 -2.50
CA ALA A 140 8.02 -14.25 -2.24
C ALA A 140 6.69 -13.50 -2.05
N ARG A 141 5.61 -14.04 -2.61
CA ARG A 141 4.26 -13.49 -2.45
C ARG A 141 3.85 -13.46 -0.98
N PHE A 142 4.22 -14.50 -0.25
CA PHE A 142 4.10 -14.61 1.19
C PHE A 142 5.39 -15.17 1.74
N GLU A 143 5.92 -14.54 2.78
CA GLU A 143 7.06 -15.05 3.54
C GLU A 143 6.88 -14.66 5.01
N ASN A 144 6.28 -15.57 5.77
CA ASN A 144 6.14 -15.44 7.22
C ASN A 144 6.14 -16.83 7.87
N GLU A 145 6.11 -16.84 9.20
CA GLU A 145 6.17 -18.08 10.02
C GLU A 145 5.09 -19.10 9.64
N TYR A 146 3.93 -18.63 9.17
CA TYR A 146 2.77 -19.47 8.89
C TYR A 146 2.58 -19.79 7.42
N CYS A 147 3.15 -19.01 6.51
CA CYS A 147 2.86 -19.12 5.09
C CYS A 147 4.05 -18.70 4.24
N SER A 148 4.38 -19.53 3.24
CA SER A 148 5.40 -19.25 2.24
C SER A 148 4.85 -19.51 0.84
N GLN A 149 5.15 -18.61 -0.10
CA GLN A 149 4.91 -18.79 -1.54
C GLN A 149 5.93 -18.00 -2.33
N ASP A 150 6.74 -18.70 -3.13
CA ASP A 150 7.73 -18.06 -3.99
C ASP A 150 7.06 -17.19 -5.07
N PHE A 151 7.78 -16.17 -5.49
CA PHE A 151 7.32 -15.25 -6.53
C PHE A 151 6.91 -16.00 -7.80
N ASN A 152 5.77 -15.60 -8.37
CA ASN A 152 5.25 -16.14 -9.62
C ASN A 152 5.02 -17.68 -9.62
N THR A 153 4.92 -18.30 -8.44
CA THR A 153 4.51 -19.70 -8.32
C THR A 153 3.03 -19.80 -7.94
N LEU A 154 2.44 -20.95 -8.24
CA LEU A 154 1.11 -21.33 -7.80
C LEU A 154 1.16 -22.33 -6.64
N LYS A 155 2.24 -22.27 -5.85
CA LYS A 155 2.51 -23.19 -4.75
C LYS A 155 2.56 -22.44 -3.43
N THR A 156 1.68 -22.79 -2.51
CA THR A 156 1.60 -22.17 -1.19
C THR A 156 1.77 -23.24 -0.13
N THR A 157 2.71 -23.05 0.78
CA THR A 157 2.84 -23.89 1.98
C THR A 157 2.39 -23.12 3.19
N ILE A 158 1.48 -23.70 3.96
CA ILE A 158 0.99 -23.16 5.23
C ILE A 158 1.46 -24.08 6.36
N ARG A 159 2.07 -23.52 7.40
CA ARG A 159 2.61 -24.26 8.55
C ARG A 159 2.02 -23.75 9.84
N TYR A 160 1.70 -24.68 10.75
CA TYR A 160 1.28 -24.36 12.11
C TYR A 160 1.62 -25.53 13.05
N GLY A 161 2.57 -25.33 13.96
CA GLY A 161 3.06 -26.41 14.82
C GLY A 161 3.64 -27.57 14.00
N THR A 162 3.12 -28.79 14.19
CA THR A 162 3.53 -29.98 13.42
C THR A 162 2.72 -30.21 12.15
N MET A 163 1.79 -29.31 11.82
CA MET A 163 0.91 -29.40 10.66
C MET A 163 1.48 -28.60 9.48
N THR A 164 1.44 -29.20 8.30
CA THR A 164 1.76 -28.54 7.03
C THR A 164 0.65 -28.79 6.02
N LEU A 165 0.25 -27.75 5.29
CA LEU A 165 -0.65 -27.81 4.15
C LEU A 165 0.06 -27.25 2.92
N ASP A 166 0.31 -28.11 1.95
CA ASP A 166 0.81 -27.73 0.64
C ASP A 166 -0.34 -27.65 -0.36
N LEU A 167 -0.47 -26.48 -0.99
CA LEU A 167 -1.40 -26.21 -2.07
C LEU A 167 -0.60 -26.00 -3.35
N ASP A 168 -0.84 -26.83 -4.36
CA ASP A 168 -0.25 -26.66 -5.70
C ASP A 168 -1.41 -26.49 -6.69
N PHE A 169 -1.68 -25.24 -7.07
CA PHE A 169 -2.76 -24.92 -7.99
C PHE A 169 -2.39 -25.16 -9.46
N GLU A 170 -1.11 -25.35 -9.78
CA GLU A 170 -0.67 -25.73 -11.12
C GLU A 170 -1.09 -27.18 -11.42
N ASN A 171 -0.93 -28.05 -10.43
CA ASN A 171 -1.29 -29.47 -10.52
C ASN A 171 -2.65 -29.82 -9.88
N ALA A 172 -3.35 -28.81 -9.34
CA ALA A 172 -4.60 -28.97 -8.58
C ALA A 172 -4.47 -29.99 -7.43
N THR A 173 -3.35 -30.01 -6.72
CA THR A 173 -3.10 -30.94 -5.61
C THR A 173 -3.14 -30.23 -4.26
N ARG A 174 -3.49 -31.02 -3.25
CA ARG A 174 -3.57 -30.60 -1.85
C ARG A 174 -2.98 -31.71 -0.99
N THR A 175 -1.89 -31.41 -0.29
CA THR A 175 -1.23 -32.36 0.62
C THR A 175 -1.29 -31.82 2.03
N TYR A 176 -1.77 -32.65 2.96
CA TYR A 176 -1.79 -32.33 4.38
C TYR A 176 -0.87 -33.30 5.12
N ILE A 177 0.07 -32.77 5.88
CA ILE A 177 1.06 -33.52 6.64
C ILE A 177 0.91 -33.14 8.11
N GLN A 178 0.85 -34.13 8.98
CA GLN A 178 0.91 -33.95 10.43
C GLN A 178 1.95 -34.93 10.96
N LEU A 179 3.01 -34.39 11.54
CA LEU A 179 4.04 -35.17 12.24
C LEU A 179 3.59 -35.54 13.65
#